data_AF-A0A6G5QGC7-F1
#
_entry.id   AF-A0A6G5QGC7-F1
#
_cell.length_a   1.000
_cell.length_b   1.000
_cell.length_c   1.000
_cell.angle_alpha   90.00
_cell.angle_beta   90.00
_cell.angle_gamma   90.00
#
_symmetry.space_group_name_H-M   'P 1'
#
loop_
_entity.id
_entity.type
_entity.pdbx_description
1 polymer ?
#
loop_
_entity_poly.entity_id
_entity_poly.type
_entity_poly.pdbx_seq_one_letter_code
_entity_poly.pdbx_strand_id
1 'polypeptide(L)'
;MKDLFTQPTAQVEILDFQTFTTDYVATRYGTSTANVRIHKKLHADEIVENIHFITEMNKFGTNEVKWTLRGIIKLGMFIRSKEAKNFRLWAEQELEKSINAELENARLTRERNLALVNKISALEATAIQDKKHHQNQINGYLGKLAVVNKVNEALKAELLMAKKNYPFAELDLSDPKYQPFSAGRPSYKELWGQNISIKAHNNALKVALKMFQDDKDKNKQIALNLAKIQQELEKSYTAIGAVMAYCYDNDRFFIERKDNQ
;
A
#
# COMPACT_ATOMS: atom_id res chain seq x y z
N MET A 1 14.91 16.66 38.28
CA MET A 1 14.62 15.36 38.92
C MET A 1 13.21 15.43 39.44
N LYS A 2 12.23 14.97 38.66
CA LYS A 2 10.81 14.96 39.01
C LYS A 2 10.50 13.64 39.71
N ASP A 3 9.69 13.73 40.75
CA ASP A 3 9.28 12.67 41.68
C ASP A 3 9.17 11.27 41.08
N LEU A 4 10.11 10.41 41.49
CA LEU A 4 10.11 8.96 41.24
C LEU A 4 9.37 8.17 42.34
N PHE A 5 8.71 8.86 43.28
CA PHE A 5 8.08 8.24 44.46
C PHE A 5 6.59 8.51 44.65
N THR A 6 5.93 9.26 43.76
CA THR A 6 4.46 9.23 43.69
C THR A 6 4.02 7.98 42.94
N GLN A 7 4.16 6.83 43.60
CA GLN A 7 3.24 5.73 43.32
C GLN A 7 1.84 6.30 43.58
N PRO A 8 0.88 6.19 42.66
CA PRO A 8 -0.51 6.26 43.08
C PRO A 8 -0.61 5.22 44.19
N THR A 9 -1.15 5.59 45.36
CA THR A 9 -1.80 4.61 46.20
C THR A 9 -2.90 4.02 45.33
N ALA A 10 -2.54 3.01 44.52
CA ALA A 10 -3.45 1.96 44.18
C ALA A 10 -3.92 1.48 45.55
N GLN A 11 -5.06 2.03 45.97
CA GLN A 11 -5.98 1.26 46.76
C GLN A 11 -6.11 -0.01 45.93
N VAL A 12 -5.32 -1.01 46.32
CA VAL A 12 -5.54 -2.36 45.87
C VAL A 12 -6.93 -2.61 46.40
N GLU A 13 -7.92 -2.36 45.56
CA GLU A 13 -9.26 -2.87 45.74
C GLU A 13 -9.07 -4.38 45.65
N ILE A 14 -8.64 -4.97 46.77
CA ILE A 14 -8.65 -6.40 46.98
C ILE A 14 -10.13 -6.72 47.20
N LEU A 15 -10.87 -6.64 46.10
CA LEU A 15 -12.28 -6.95 45.98
C LEU A 15 -12.42 -8.46 46.19
N ASP A 16 -13.28 -8.81 47.15
CA ASP A 16 -13.61 -10.17 47.60
C ASP A 16 -12.55 -10.91 48.42
N PHE A 17 -12.06 -10.31 49.51
CA PHE A 17 -11.82 -11.15 50.68
C PHE A 17 -13.15 -11.59 51.26
N GLN A 18 -13.36 -12.91 51.32
CA GLN A 18 -14.36 -13.52 52.17
C GLN A 18 -14.33 -12.83 53.55
N THR A 19 -15.38 -12.08 53.87
CA THR A 19 -15.48 -11.43 55.18
C THR A 19 -16.19 -12.35 56.16
N PHE A 20 -15.77 -12.35 57.41
CA PHE A 20 -16.28 -13.25 58.44
C PHE A 20 -17.04 -12.48 59.51
N THR A 21 -18.17 -13.02 59.98
CA THR A 21 -18.92 -12.40 61.07
C THR A 21 -18.13 -12.47 62.38
N THR A 22 -18.37 -11.52 63.29
CA THR A 22 -17.74 -11.54 64.61
C THR A 22 -18.06 -12.81 65.40
N ASP A 23 -19.26 -13.38 65.19
CA ASP A 23 -19.66 -14.66 65.78
C ASP A 23 -18.79 -15.82 65.30
N TYR A 24 -18.65 -15.98 63.98
CA TYR A 24 -17.79 -17.00 63.38
C TYR A 24 -16.34 -16.91 63.88
N VAL A 25 -15.80 -15.69 63.90
CA VAL A 25 -14.45 -15.41 64.39
C VAL A 25 -14.30 -15.83 65.85
N ALA A 26 -15.25 -15.47 66.71
CA ALA A 26 -15.22 -15.83 68.13
C ALA A 26 -15.26 -17.34 68.36
N THR A 27 -16.14 -18.06 67.65
CA THR A 27 -16.23 -19.53 67.71
C THR A 27 -14.91 -20.19 67.34
N ARG A 28 -14.25 -19.73 66.27
CA ARG A 28 -12.98 -20.30 65.78
C ARG A 28 -11.78 -19.94 66.65
N TYR A 29 -11.85 -18.83 67.37
CA TYR A 29 -10.87 -18.45 68.39
C TYR A 29 -11.07 -19.16 69.74
N GLY A 30 -12.21 -19.83 69.95
CA GLY A 30 -12.57 -20.39 71.24
C GLY A 30 -12.81 -19.29 72.29
N THR A 31 -13.41 -18.17 71.89
CA THR A 31 -13.65 -17.02 72.77
C THR A 31 -15.06 -16.44 72.57
N SER A 32 -15.43 -15.44 73.38
CA SER A 32 -16.73 -14.76 73.26
C SER A 32 -16.69 -13.63 72.22
N THR A 33 -17.83 -13.33 71.60
CA THR A 33 -17.96 -12.17 70.71
C THR A 33 -17.65 -10.84 71.42
N ALA A 34 -17.92 -10.76 72.72
CA ALA A 34 -17.53 -9.64 73.57
C ALA A 34 -16.01 -9.47 73.62
N ASN A 35 -15.24 -10.54 73.80
CA ASN A 35 -13.77 -10.48 73.82
C ASN A 35 -13.20 -10.01 72.49
N VAL A 36 -13.74 -10.48 71.36
CA VAL A 36 -13.32 -9.99 70.02
C VAL A 36 -13.55 -8.48 69.88
N ARG A 37 -14.69 -7.98 70.34
CA ARG A 37 -15.00 -6.53 70.34
C ARG A 37 -14.10 -5.75 71.30
N ILE A 38 -13.74 -6.32 72.45
CA ILE A 38 -12.80 -5.72 73.40
C ILE A 38 -11.43 -5.59 72.75
N HIS A 39 -10.91 -6.64 72.10
CA HIS A 39 -9.62 -6.56 71.39
C HIS A 39 -9.65 -5.53 70.26
N LYS A 40 -10.75 -5.45 69.48
CA LYS A 40 -10.95 -4.38 68.49
C LYS A 40 -10.82 -2.99 69.11
N LYS A 41 -11.42 -2.78 70.29
CA LYS A 41 -11.40 -1.49 71.00
C LYS A 41 -10.05 -1.17 71.63
N LEU A 42 -9.42 -2.15 72.29
CA LEU A 42 -8.15 -1.96 73.00
C LEU A 42 -6.96 -1.78 72.06
N HIS A 43 -7.03 -2.37 70.87
CA HIS A 43 -5.98 -2.30 69.85
C HIS A 43 -6.44 -1.49 68.64
N ALA A 44 -7.15 -0.39 68.87
CA ALA A 44 -7.70 0.46 67.80
C ALA A 44 -6.61 1.18 66.98
N ASP A 45 -5.40 1.31 67.54
CA ASP A 45 -4.20 1.80 66.87
C ASP A 45 -3.66 0.80 65.83
N GLU A 46 -3.85 -0.50 66.05
CA GLU A 46 -3.36 -1.57 65.18
C GLU A 46 -4.45 -2.19 64.29
N ILE A 47 -5.71 -2.17 64.73
CA ILE A 47 -6.88 -2.75 64.06
C ILE A 47 -7.63 -1.64 63.33
N VAL A 48 -7.21 -1.40 62.08
CA VAL A 48 -7.74 -0.36 61.19
C VAL A 48 -8.93 -0.84 60.34
N GLU A 49 -9.97 -0.02 60.24
CA GLU A 49 -11.13 -0.21 59.36
C GLU A 49 -10.72 -0.17 57.87
N ASN A 50 -11.44 -0.89 57.01
CA ASN A 50 -11.13 -1.11 55.58
C ASN A 50 -9.84 -1.91 55.31
N ILE A 51 -9.09 -2.29 56.35
CA ILE A 51 -7.91 -3.15 56.25
C ILE A 51 -8.18 -4.48 56.97
N HIS A 52 -8.54 -4.40 58.24
CA HIS A 52 -8.73 -5.56 59.12
C HIS A 52 -10.19 -5.94 59.29
N PHE A 53 -11.10 -4.96 59.18
CA PHE A 53 -12.53 -5.19 59.25
C PHE A 53 -13.26 -4.13 58.43
N ILE A 54 -14.52 -4.41 58.10
CA ILE A 54 -15.45 -3.51 57.46
C ILE A 54 -16.67 -3.40 58.37
N THR A 55 -17.21 -2.20 58.55
CA THR A 55 -18.47 -1.98 59.24
C THR A 55 -19.59 -1.79 58.23
N GLU A 56 -20.64 -2.59 58.34
CA GLU A 56 -21.83 -2.50 57.49
C GLU A 56 -23.09 -2.39 58.35
N MET A 57 -24.11 -1.67 57.89
CA MET A 57 -25.42 -1.68 58.55
C MET A 57 -26.18 -2.96 58.20
N ASN A 58 -26.65 -3.67 59.22
CA ASN A 58 -27.52 -4.82 59.01
C ASN A 58 -28.96 -4.37 58.64
N LYS A 59 -29.83 -5.34 58.32
CA LYS A 59 -31.24 -5.11 57.97
C LYS A 59 -32.06 -4.40 59.06
N PHE A 60 -31.53 -4.30 60.28
CA PHE A 60 -32.15 -3.68 61.44
C PHE A 60 -31.52 -2.32 61.78
N GLY A 61 -30.64 -1.78 60.93
CA GLY A 61 -29.98 -0.49 61.15
C GLY A 61 -28.85 -0.53 62.18
N THR A 62 -28.44 -1.72 62.63
CA THR A 62 -27.34 -1.89 63.59
C THR A 62 -26.04 -2.11 62.84
N ASN A 63 -24.97 -1.44 63.28
CA ASN A 63 -23.63 -1.62 62.75
C ASN A 63 -23.09 -3.03 63.08
N GLU A 64 -22.78 -3.80 62.04
CA GLU A 64 -22.17 -5.11 62.10
C GLU A 64 -20.73 -5.06 61.59
N VAL A 65 -19.83 -5.73 62.32
CA VAL A 65 -18.40 -5.79 61.98
C VAL A 65 -18.13 -7.12 61.28
N LYS A 66 -17.61 -7.02 60.06
CA LYS A 66 -17.13 -8.16 59.28
C LYS A 66 -15.60 -8.12 59.19
N TRP A 67 -14.95 -9.23 59.47
CA TRP A 67 -13.50 -9.35 59.58
C TRP A 67 -12.89 -9.84 58.27
N THR A 68 -11.77 -9.26 57.86
CA THR A 68 -10.96 -9.76 56.74
C THR A 68 -10.01 -10.86 57.20
N LEU A 69 -9.42 -11.62 56.27
CA LEU A 69 -8.33 -12.57 56.60
C LEU A 69 -7.17 -11.86 57.32
N ARG A 70 -6.81 -10.65 56.88
CA ARG A 70 -5.79 -9.82 57.54
C ARG A 70 -6.19 -9.47 58.98
N GLY A 71 -7.46 -9.14 59.21
CA GLY A 71 -7.97 -8.86 60.55
C GLY A 71 -7.99 -10.06 61.47
N ILE A 72 -8.33 -11.25 60.95
CA ILE A 72 -8.19 -12.52 61.67
C ILE A 72 -6.73 -12.70 62.07
N ILE A 73 -5.80 -12.59 61.12
CA ILE A 73 -4.36 -12.76 61.42
C ILE A 73 -3.91 -11.80 62.53
N LYS A 74 -4.34 -10.54 62.46
CA LYS A 74 -4.04 -9.51 63.45
C LYS A 74 -4.66 -9.80 64.83
N LEU A 75 -5.92 -10.20 64.89
CA LEU A 75 -6.59 -10.62 66.13
C LEU A 75 -5.88 -11.80 66.80
N GLY A 76 -5.41 -12.76 66.01
CA GLY A 76 -4.66 -13.91 66.49
C GLY A 76 -3.29 -13.58 67.10
N MET A 77 -2.83 -12.33 67.06
CA MET A 77 -1.64 -11.85 67.80
C MET A 77 -1.97 -11.52 69.27
N PHE A 78 -3.21 -11.08 69.53
CA PHE A 78 -3.72 -10.69 70.85
C PHE A 78 -4.41 -11.87 71.56
N ILE A 79 -5.18 -12.66 70.82
CA ILE A 79 -5.85 -13.86 71.33
C ILE A 79 -4.90 -15.06 71.17
N ARG A 80 -4.37 -15.59 72.27
CA ARG A 80 -3.29 -16.60 72.25
C ARG A 80 -3.71 -18.03 72.57
N SER A 81 -5.00 -18.38 72.43
CA SER A 81 -5.49 -19.75 72.61
C SER A 81 -4.88 -20.72 71.58
N LYS A 82 -4.99 -22.03 71.82
CA LYS A 82 -4.50 -23.05 70.87
C LYS A 82 -5.26 -22.96 69.55
N GLU A 83 -6.57 -22.75 69.65
CA GLU A 83 -7.51 -22.54 68.57
C GLU A 83 -7.14 -21.28 67.78
N ALA A 84 -6.73 -20.21 68.47
CA ALA A 84 -6.29 -18.96 67.83
C ALA A 84 -5.08 -19.12 66.92
N LYS A 85 -4.09 -19.92 67.36
CA LYS A 85 -2.90 -20.19 66.56
C LYS A 85 -3.25 -20.92 65.26
N ASN A 86 -4.13 -21.92 65.35
CA ASN A 86 -4.59 -22.69 64.18
C ASN A 86 -5.41 -21.82 63.23
N PHE A 87 -6.30 -20.98 63.76
CA PHE A 87 -7.15 -20.14 62.92
C PHE A 87 -6.36 -19.03 62.21
N ARG A 88 -5.37 -18.43 62.88
CA ARG A 88 -4.43 -17.50 62.23
C ARG A 88 -3.63 -18.20 61.12
N LEU A 89 -3.08 -19.38 61.38
CA LEU A 89 -2.30 -20.12 60.36
C LEU A 89 -3.17 -20.46 59.13
N TRP A 90 -4.42 -20.86 59.35
CA TRP A 90 -5.37 -21.08 58.27
C TRP A 90 -5.63 -19.80 57.46
N ALA A 91 -5.83 -18.66 58.14
CA ALA A 91 -6.05 -17.38 57.46
C ALA A 91 -4.82 -16.91 56.68
N GLU A 92 -3.60 -17.15 57.20
CA GLU A 92 -2.34 -16.90 56.50
C GLU A 92 -2.25 -17.71 55.21
N GLN A 93 -2.53 -19.02 55.26
CA GLN A 93 -2.52 -19.90 54.08
C GLN A 93 -3.55 -19.49 53.04
N GLU A 94 -4.76 -19.09 53.46
CA GLU A 94 -5.80 -18.70 52.53
C GLU A 94 -5.47 -17.36 51.84
N LEU A 95 -4.88 -16.43 52.59
CA LEU A 95 -4.38 -15.17 52.03
C LEU A 95 -3.26 -15.42 51.02
N GLU A 96 -2.32 -16.32 51.33
CA GLU A 96 -1.23 -16.70 50.42
C GLU A 96 -1.75 -17.30 49.11
N LYS A 97 -2.74 -18.20 49.17
CA LYS A 97 -3.37 -18.77 47.96
C LYS A 97 -3.99 -17.67 47.08
N SER A 98 -4.71 -16.73 47.69
CA SER A 98 -5.36 -15.64 46.94
C SER A 98 -4.34 -14.75 46.22
N ILE A 99 -3.24 -14.38 46.91
CA ILE A 99 -2.16 -13.57 46.35
C ILE A 99 -1.47 -14.30 45.20
N ASN A 100 -1.19 -15.60 45.36
CA ASN A 100 -0.54 -16.39 44.31
C ASN A 100 -1.44 -16.56 43.08
N ALA A 101 -2.75 -16.73 43.28
CA ALA A 101 -3.70 -16.81 42.18
C ALA A 101 -3.80 -15.47 41.42
N GLU A 102 -3.84 -14.35 42.11
CA GLU A 102 -3.82 -13.01 41.51
C GLU A 102 -2.52 -12.75 40.74
N LEU A 103 -1.38 -13.11 41.34
CA LEU A 103 -0.06 -12.99 40.71
C LEU A 103 0.03 -13.80 39.42
N GLU A 104 -0.48 -15.03 39.42
CA GLU A 104 -0.50 -15.88 38.23
C GLU A 104 -1.42 -15.32 37.14
N ASN A 105 -2.60 -14.82 37.52
CA ASN A 105 -3.51 -14.13 36.59
C ASN A 105 -2.86 -12.89 35.96
N ALA A 106 -2.15 -12.10 36.77
CA ALA A 106 -1.39 -10.94 36.29
C ALA A 106 -0.25 -11.35 35.34
N ARG A 107 0.47 -12.44 35.66
CA ARG A 107 1.51 -13.02 34.80
C ARG A 107 0.96 -13.45 33.45
N LEU A 108 -0.14 -14.22 33.44
CA LEU A 108 -0.81 -14.69 32.23
C LEU A 108 -1.35 -13.53 31.38
N THR A 109 -1.93 -12.51 32.03
CA THR A 109 -2.43 -11.31 31.35
C THR A 109 -1.29 -10.55 30.69
N ARG A 110 -0.17 -10.37 31.39
CA ARG A 110 1.02 -9.73 30.84
C ARG A 110 1.58 -10.51 29.64
N GLU A 111 1.64 -11.83 29.73
CA GLU A 111 2.10 -12.70 28.65
C GLU A 111 1.21 -12.58 27.40
N ARG A 112 -0.12 -12.62 27.57
CA ARG A 112 -1.08 -12.37 26.48
C ARG A 112 -0.90 -11.00 25.84
N ASN A 113 -0.75 -9.95 26.65
CA ASN A 113 -0.55 -8.59 26.15
C ASN A 113 0.75 -8.48 25.34
N LEU A 114 1.83 -9.11 25.80
CA LEU A 114 3.09 -9.14 25.06
C LEU A 114 2.93 -9.84 23.69
N ALA A 115 2.21 -10.96 23.65
CA ALA A 115 1.92 -11.67 22.40
C ALA A 115 1.08 -10.82 21.42
N LEU A 116 0.08 -10.10 21.93
CA LEU A 116 -0.73 -9.19 21.13
C LEU A 116 0.10 -8.03 20.56
N VAL A 117 0.96 -7.43 21.38
CA VAL A 117 1.87 -6.35 20.94
C VAL A 117 2.77 -6.84 19.80
N ASN A 118 3.38 -8.02 19.95
CA ASN A 118 4.21 -8.60 18.88
C ASN A 118 3.42 -8.84 17.59
N LYS A 119 2.18 -9.33 17.70
CA LYS A 119 1.29 -9.55 16.56
C LYS A 119 0.91 -8.23 15.86
N ILE A 120 0.61 -7.18 16.63
CA ILE A 120 0.31 -5.85 16.09
C ILE A 120 1.52 -5.31 15.33
N SER A 121 2.71 -5.35 15.93
CA SER A 121 3.95 -4.91 15.27
C SER A 121 4.20 -5.64 13.95
N ALA A 122 3.96 -6.96 13.90
CA ALA A 122 4.11 -7.74 12.67
C ALA A 122 3.08 -7.35 11.60
N LEU A 123 1.82 -7.14 11.98
CA LEU A 123 0.77 -6.70 11.05
C LEU A 123 1.04 -5.29 10.50
N GLU A 124 1.48 -4.37 11.35
CA GLU A 124 1.84 -3.02 10.95
C GLU A 124 3.01 -3.01 9.97
N ALA A 125 4.04 -3.83 10.21
CA ALA A 125 5.16 -3.97 9.30
C ALA A 125 4.72 -4.44 7.90
N THR A 126 3.86 -5.47 7.84
CA THR A 126 3.30 -5.98 6.58
C THR A 126 2.46 -4.91 5.88
N ALA A 127 1.57 -4.21 6.60
CA ALA A 127 0.74 -3.16 6.01
C ALA A 127 1.59 -2.01 5.42
N ILE A 128 2.67 -1.62 6.11
CA ILE A 128 3.62 -0.61 5.60
C ILE A 128 4.31 -1.11 4.33
N GLN A 129 4.73 -2.37 4.30
CA GLN A 129 5.38 -2.98 3.15
C GLN A 129 4.43 -3.04 1.93
N ASP A 130 3.19 -3.48 2.12
CA ASP A 130 2.19 -3.58 1.06
C ASP A 130 1.87 -2.19 0.48
N LYS A 131 1.70 -1.19 1.35
CA LYS A 131 1.49 0.20 0.91
C LYS A 131 2.65 0.70 0.04
N LYS A 132 3.90 0.44 0.44
CA LYS A 132 5.08 0.79 -0.37
C LYS A 132 5.09 0.04 -1.69
N HIS A 133 4.74 -1.25 -1.69
CA HIS A 133 4.68 -2.04 -2.90
C HIS A 133 3.67 -1.48 -3.90
N HIS A 134 2.44 -1.20 -3.45
CA HIS A 134 1.41 -0.60 -4.28
C HIS A 134 1.82 0.78 -4.81
N GLN A 135 2.45 1.63 -3.98
CA GLN A 135 2.95 2.92 -4.44
C GLN A 135 3.99 2.77 -5.55
N ASN A 136 4.92 1.83 -5.39
CA ASN A 136 5.95 1.55 -6.40
C ASN A 136 5.34 1.04 -7.71
N GLN A 137 4.32 0.17 -7.63
CA GLN A 137 3.58 -0.29 -8.80
C GLN A 137 2.87 0.87 -9.52
N ILE A 138 2.16 1.73 -8.78
CA ILE A 138 1.49 2.93 -9.32
C ILE A 138 2.51 3.82 -10.02
N ASN A 139 3.64 4.12 -9.38
CA ASN A 139 4.70 4.93 -9.97
C ASN A 139 5.25 4.31 -11.26
N GLY A 140 5.39 2.98 -11.30
CA GLY A 140 5.77 2.26 -12.50
C GLY A 140 4.75 2.40 -13.64
N TYR A 141 3.46 2.30 -13.34
CA TYR A 141 2.39 2.51 -14.33
C TYR A 141 2.31 3.95 -14.83
N LEU A 142 2.44 4.94 -13.92
CA LEU A 142 2.50 6.36 -14.27
C LEU A 142 3.66 6.66 -15.21
N GLY A 143 4.83 6.07 -14.95
CA GLY A 143 5.99 6.18 -15.84
C GLY A 143 5.70 5.65 -17.25
N LYS A 144 5.08 4.46 -17.35
CA LYS A 144 4.68 3.88 -18.65
C LYS A 144 3.67 4.77 -19.38
N LEU A 145 2.66 5.29 -18.68
CA LEU A 145 1.67 6.20 -19.24
C LEU A 145 2.31 7.49 -19.76
N ALA A 146 3.27 8.07 -19.03
CA ALA A 146 3.99 9.25 -19.47
C ALA A 146 4.75 9.01 -20.79
N VAL A 147 5.39 7.85 -20.94
CA VAL A 147 6.06 7.44 -22.19
C VAL A 147 5.06 7.32 -23.33
N VAL A 148 3.95 6.60 -23.12
CA VAL A 148 2.90 6.44 -24.15
C VAL A 148 2.29 7.77 -24.56
N ASN A 149 2.04 8.68 -23.60
CA ASN A 149 1.49 9.99 -23.88
C ASN A 149 2.44 10.83 -24.76
N LYS A 150 3.75 10.80 -24.50
CA LYS A 150 4.74 11.46 -25.36
C LYS A 150 4.71 10.93 -26.79
N VAL A 151 4.62 9.60 -26.97
CA VAL A 151 4.50 8.99 -28.29
C VAL A 151 3.21 9.43 -28.99
N ASN A 152 2.09 9.45 -28.28
CA ASN A 152 0.81 9.92 -28.82
C ASN A 152 0.84 11.39 -29.24
N GLU A 153 1.51 12.25 -28.47
CA GLU A 153 1.71 13.66 -28.84
C GLU A 153 2.55 13.81 -30.11
N ALA A 154 3.65 13.05 -30.22
CA ALA A 154 4.48 13.03 -31.42
C ALA A 154 3.69 12.56 -32.66
N LEU A 155 2.95 11.45 -32.55
CA LEU A 155 2.12 10.94 -33.63
C LEU A 155 1.02 11.91 -34.05
N LYS A 156 0.41 12.63 -33.10
CA LYS A 156 -0.57 13.69 -33.42
C LYS A 156 0.08 14.84 -34.19
N ALA A 157 1.28 15.25 -33.81
CA ALA A 157 2.02 16.29 -34.52
C ALA A 157 2.42 15.84 -35.94
N GLU A 158 2.90 14.62 -36.09
CA GLU A 158 3.21 14.02 -37.40
C GLU A 158 1.97 13.96 -38.30
N LEU A 159 0.83 13.53 -37.75
CA LEU A 159 -0.44 13.46 -38.48
C LEU A 159 -0.89 14.86 -38.95
N LEU A 160 -0.72 15.88 -38.11
CA LEU A 160 -1.03 17.27 -38.49
C LEU A 160 -0.13 17.75 -39.64
N MET A 161 1.18 17.48 -39.57
CA MET A 161 2.13 17.80 -40.64
C MET A 161 1.79 17.06 -41.93
N ALA A 162 1.45 15.78 -41.85
CA ALA A 162 1.05 14.97 -43.00
C ALA A 162 -0.23 15.50 -43.67
N LYS A 163 -1.22 15.95 -42.88
CA LYS A 163 -2.42 16.60 -43.40
C LYS A 163 -2.11 17.91 -44.11
N LYS A 164 -1.26 18.75 -43.54
CA LYS A 164 -0.85 20.02 -44.16
C LYS A 164 -0.07 19.81 -45.46
N ASN A 165 0.80 18.80 -45.50
CA ASN A 165 1.59 18.46 -46.67
C ASN A 165 0.86 17.52 -47.64
N TYR A 166 -0.43 17.24 -47.44
CA TYR A 166 -1.21 16.41 -48.35
C TYR A 166 -1.58 17.24 -49.59
N PRO A 167 -1.01 16.95 -50.76
CA PRO A 167 -1.11 17.82 -51.92
C PRO A 167 -2.48 17.77 -52.62
N PHE A 168 -3.49 17.12 -52.04
CA PHE A 168 -4.88 17.15 -52.51
C PHE A 168 -5.86 17.64 -51.45
N ALA A 169 -5.39 18.13 -50.30
CA ALA A 169 -6.27 18.55 -49.20
C ALA A 169 -7.20 19.70 -49.57
N GLU A 170 -6.77 20.57 -50.49
CA GLU A 170 -7.49 21.78 -50.92
C GLU A 170 -8.02 21.67 -52.38
N LEU A 171 -7.77 20.54 -53.05
CA LEU A 171 -8.17 20.34 -54.44
C LEU A 171 -9.55 19.71 -54.53
N ASP A 172 -10.42 20.32 -55.33
CA ASP A 172 -11.70 19.70 -55.69
C ASP A 172 -11.45 18.54 -56.68
N LEU A 173 -11.35 17.34 -56.12
CA LEU A 173 -11.14 16.12 -56.88
C LEU A 173 -12.33 15.76 -57.78
N SER A 174 -13.46 16.47 -57.69
CA SER A 174 -14.58 16.32 -58.62
C SER A 174 -14.41 17.10 -59.94
N ASP A 175 -13.43 17.99 -60.03
CA ASP A 175 -13.08 18.71 -61.26
C ASP A 175 -12.72 17.72 -62.40
N PRO A 176 -13.31 17.87 -63.60
CA PRO A 176 -13.03 17.01 -64.76
C PRO A 176 -11.55 16.77 -65.06
N LYS A 177 -10.65 17.71 -64.74
CA LYS A 177 -9.20 17.55 -64.97
C LYS A 177 -8.53 16.54 -64.03
N TYR A 178 -9.16 16.17 -62.92
CA TYR A 178 -8.67 15.17 -61.96
C TYR A 178 -9.40 13.84 -62.05
N GLN A 179 -10.47 13.78 -62.84
CA GLN A 179 -11.19 12.55 -63.16
C GLN A 179 -10.42 11.69 -64.17
N PRO A 180 -10.65 10.37 -64.21
CA PRO A 180 -9.99 9.50 -65.18
C PRO A 180 -10.40 9.85 -66.62
N PHE A 181 -9.42 9.95 -67.52
CA PHE A 181 -9.62 10.34 -68.93
C PHE A 181 -10.53 9.38 -69.74
N SER A 182 -10.68 8.13 -69.30
CA SER A 182 -11.59 7.14 -69.89
C SER A 182 -11.85 5.98 -68.91
N ALA A 183 -12.93 5.22 -69.12
CA ALA A 183 -13.17 3.98 -68.38
C ALA A 183 -11.97 3.02 -68.54
N GLY A 184 -11.26 2.76 -67.44
CA GLY A 184 -10.07 1.89 -67.40
C GLY A 184 -8.72 2.61 -67.34
N ARG A 185 -8.67 3.95 -67.32
CA ARG A 185 -7.43 4.70 -67.05
C ARG A 185 -7.43 5.26 -65.62
N PRO A 186 -6.31 5.22 -64.88
CA PRO A 186 -6.26 5.79 -63.53
C PRO A 186 -6.41 7.31 -63.55
N SER A 187 -7.13 7.84 -62.57
CA SER A 187 -7.21 9.27 -62.26
C SER A 187 -5.87 9.84 -61.83
N TYR A 188 -5.74 11.17 -61.83
CA TYR A 188 -4.53 11.85 -61.35
C TYR A 188 -4.19 11.49 -59.88
N LYS A 189 -5.23 11.33 -59.03
CA LYS A 189 -5.08 10.88 -57.64
C LYS A 189 -4.49 9.46 -57.54
N GLU A 190 -4.96 8.55 -58.37
CA GLU A 190 -4.47 7.17 -58.41
C GLU A 190 -3.04 7.10 -58.95
N LEU A 191 -2.71 7.87 -59.99
CA LEU A 191 -1.35 7.97 -60.53
C LEU A 191 -0.38 8.54 -59.50
N TRP A 192 -0.77 9.57 -58.75
CA TRP A 192 0.05 10.11 -57.68
C TRP A 192 0.26 9.09 -56.53
N GLY A 193 -0.79 8.36 -56.15
CA GLY A 193 -0.70 7.30 -55.14
C GLY A 193 0.24 6.15 -55.56
N GLN A 194 0.18 5.76 -56.84
CA GLN A 194 1.12 4.80 -57.43
C GLN A 194 2.55 5.36 -57.45
N ASN A 195 2.74 6.61 -57.85
CA ASN A 195 4.05 7.27 -57.87
C ASN A 195 4.71 7.32 -56.49
N ILE A 196 3.95 7.64 -55.44
CA ILE A 196 4.45 7.62 -54.07
C ILE A 196 4.84 6.22 -53.62
N SER A 197 4.00 5.22 -53.91
CA SER A 197 4.31 3.82 -53.59
C SER A 197 5.60 3.37 -54.27
N ILE A 198 5.78 3.72 -55.55
CA ILE A 198 7.01 3.43 -56.31
C ILE A 198 8.22 4.15 -55.71
N LYS A 199 8.11 5.45 -55.39
CA LYS A 199 9.19 6.22 -54.77
C LYS A 199 9.58 5.67 -53.40
N ALA A 200 8.61 5.28 -52.58
CA ALA A 200 8.85 4.66 -51.28
C ALA A 200 9.59 3.32 -51.44
N HIS A 201 9.15 2.48 -52.38
CA HIS A 201 9.81 1.22 -52.71
C HIS A 201 11.25 1.44 -53.18
N ASN A 202 11.48 2.39 -54.09
CA ASN A 202 12.83 2.71 -54.58
C ASN A 202 13.73 3.26 -53.47
N ASN A 203 13.20 4.07 -52.54
CA ASN A 203 13.97 4.55 -51.40
C ASN A 203 14.33 3.43 -50.42
N ALA A 204 13.41 2.52 -50.12
CA ALA A 204 13.68 1.34 -49.31
C ALA A 204 14.75 0.44 -49.94
N LEU A 205 14.65 0.19 -51.25
CA LEU A 205 15.68 -0.52 -52.02
C LEU A 205 17.03 0.21 -51.96
N LYS A 206 17.05 1.53 -52.08
CA LYS A 206 18.28 2.34 -51.99
C LYS A 206 18.95 2.27 -50.62
N VAL A 207 18.17 2.28 -49.53
CA VAL A 207 18.69 2.12 -48.16
C VAL A 207 19.25 0.71 -47.98
N ALA A 208 18.51 -0.31 -48.41
CA ALA A 208 18.99 -1.69 -48.38
C ALA A 208 20.29 -1.86 -49.18
N LEU A 209 20.36 -1.31 -50.40
CA LEU A 209 21.55 -1.35 -51.24
C LEU A 209 22.77 -0.68 -50.61
N LYS A 210 22.60 0.45 -49.92
CA LYS A 210 23.69 1.11 -49.17
C LYS A 210 24.23 0.23 -48.05
N MET A 211 23.37 -0.54 -47.38
CA MET A 211 23.79 -1.48 -46.33
C MET A 211 24.60 -2.67 -46.88
N PHE A 212 24.55 -2.93 -48.19
CA PHE A 212 25.24 -4.05 -48.84
C PHE A 212 26.37 -3.62 -49.79
N GLN A 213 26.82 -2.36 -49.77
CA GLN A 213 27.84 -1.82 -50.68
C GLN A 213 29.22 -2.51 -50.58
N ASP A 214 29.55 -3.06 -49.42
CA ASP A 214 30.85 -3.70 -49.16
C ASP A 214 30.83 -5.24 -49.30
N ASP A 215 29.68 -5.82 -49.67
CA ASP A 215 29.51 -7.27 -49.76
C ASP A 215 29.91 -7.80 -51.16
N LYS A 216 30.79 -8.81 -51.20
CA LYS A 216 31.36 -9.36 -52.46
C LYS A 216 30.50 -10.46 -53.10
N ASP A 217 29.30 -10.69 -52.59
CA ASP A 217 28.36 -11.67 -53.15
C ASP A 217 27.92 -11.28 -54.57
N LYS A 218 28.09 -12.20 -55.53
CA LYS A 218 27.74 -11.99 -56.95
C LYS A 218 26.28 -11.60 -57.17
N ASN A 219 25.34 -12.19 -56.44
CA ASN A 219 23.92 -11.90 -56.60
C ASN A 219 23.60 -10.48 -56.08
N LYS A 220 24.30 -10.04 -55.03
CA LYS A 220 24.17 -8.68 -54.49
C LYS A 220 24.78 -7.64 -55.43
N GLN A 221 25.91 -7.94 -56.08
CA GLN A 221 26.48 -7.05 -57.11
C GLN A 221 25.59 -6.92 -58.35
N ILE A 222 24.93 -8.01 -58.78
CA ILE A 222 23.94 -7.96 -59.87
C ILE A 222 22.77 -7.05 -59.48
N ALA A 223 22.23 -7.18 -58.27
CA ALA A 223 21.18 -6.31 -57.77
C ALA A 223 21.61 -4.83 -57.70
N LEU A 224 22.85 -4.55 -57.28
CA LEU A 224 23.41 -3.19 -57.24
C LEU A 224 23.53 -2.57 -58.64
N ASN A 225 23.98 -3.35 -59.63
CA ASN A 225 24.08 -2.86 -61.01
C ASN A 225 22.70 -2.66 -61.65
N LEU A 226 21.73 -3.54 -61.39
CA LEU A 226 20.34 -3.35 -61.83
C LEU A 226 19.73 -2.06 -61.25
N ALA A 227 19.98 -1.76 -59.98
CA ALA A 227 19.49 -0.54 -59.36
C ALA A 227 20.12 0.73 -59.95
N LYS A 228 21.41 0.69 -60.30
CA LYS A 228 22.07 1.81 -61.02
C LYS A 228 21.45 2.03 -62.40
N ILE A 229 21.20 0.96 -63.14
CA ILE A 229 20.52 1.03 -64.45
C ILE A 229 19.11 1.62 -64.29
N GLN A 230 18.37 1.18 -63.29
CA GLN A 230 17.04 1.73 -62.99
C GLN A 230 17.09 3.24 -62.69
N GLN A 231 18.09 3.70 -61.94
CA GLN A 231 18.28 5.14 -61.66
C GLN A 231 18.55 5.96 -62.93
N GLU A 232 19.33 5.44 -63.87
CA GLU A 232 19.57 6.12 -65.17
C GLU A 232 18.34 6.08 -66.08
N LEU A 233 17.57 4.98 -66.04
CA LEU A 233 16.30 4.88 -66.74
C LEU A 233 15.28 5.88 -66.20
N GLU A 234 15.19 6.09 -64.89
CA GLU A 234 14.30 7.10 -64.29
C GLU A 234 14.57 8.51 -64.81
N LYS A 235 15.84 8.90 -64.97
CA LYS A 235 16.22 10.19 -65.58
C LYS A 235 15.73 10.28 -67.03
N SER A 236 15.93 9.21 -67.80
CA SER A 236 15.51 9.12 -69.20
C SER A 236 13.99 9.21 -69.35
N TYR A 237 13.23 8.47 -68.53
CA TYR A 237 11.77 8.54 -68.50
C TYR A 237 11.25 9.90 -68.07
N THR A 238 11.91 10.55 -67.10
CA THR A 238 11.55 11.92 -66.68
C THR A 238 11.76 12.92 -67.82
N ALA A 239 12.87 12.81 -68.55
CA ALA A 239 13.14 13.66 -69.71
C ALA A 239 12.11 13.43 -70.85
N ILE A 240 11.77 12.17 -71.13
CA ILE A 240 10.74 11.83 -72.13
C ILE A 240 9.37 12.39 -71.70
N GLY A 241 9.00 12.24 -70.41
CA GLY A 241 7.77 12.79 -69.86
C GLY A 241 7.68 14.31 -69.98
N ALA A 242 8.78 15.02 -69.70
CA ALA A 242 8.86 16.47 -69.86
C ALA A 242 8.64 16.92 -71.32
N VAL A 243 9.22 16.19 -72.28
CA VAL A 243 9.01 16.45 -73.71
C VAL A 243 7.57 16.18 -74.13
N MET A 244 6.96 15.07 -73.65
CA MET A 244 5.56 14.77 -73.94
C MET A 244 4.61 15.84 -73.37
N ALA A 245 4.81 16.28 -72.13
CA ALA A 245 3.98 17.32 -71.51
C ALA A 245 4.04 18.64 -72.29
N TYR A 246 5.23 19.02 -72.77
CA TYR A 246 5.37 20.19 -73.64
C TYR A 246 4.66 20.02 -74.99
N CYS A 247 4.80 18.85 -75.63
CA CYS A 247 4.17 18.60 -76.93
C CYS A 247 2.63 18.55 -76.88
N TYR A 248 2.04 18.02 -75.80
CA TYR A 248 0.59 17.85 -75.69
C TYR A 248 -0.12 19.05 -75.04
N ASP A 249 0.50 19.66 -74.03
CA ASP A 249 -0.16 20.67 -73.19
C ASP A 249 0.53 22.05 -73.23
N ASN A 250 1.56 22.24 -74.05
CA ASN A 250 2.44 23.43 -74.06
C ASN A 250 3.05 23.74 -72.68
N ASP A 251 3.11 22.75 -71.78
CA ASP A 251 3.63 22.91 -70.43
C ASP A 251 5.16 23.03 -70.46
N ARG A 252 5.67 24.25 -70.19
CA ARG A 252 7.11 24.56 -70.19
C ARG A 252 7.79 24.26 -68.86
N PHE A 253 7.02 23.96 -67.81
CA PHE A 253 7.52 23.89 -66.43
C PHE A 253 8.70 22.93 -66.24
N PHE A 254 8.69 21.79 -66.95
CA PHE A 254 9.72 20.76 -66.85
C PHE A 254 10.86 20.89 -67.87
N ILE A 255 10.71 21.71 -68.93
CA ILE A 255 11.75 21.95 -69.93
C ILE A 255 12.67 23.10 -69.52
N GLU A 256 12.12 24.16 -68.93
CA GLU A 256 12.88 25.39 -68.59
C GLU A 256 13.73 25.27 -67.31
N ARG A 257 13.59 24.19 -66.52
CA ARG A 257 14.29 23.99 -65.24
C ARG A 257 15.58 23.18 -65.31
N LYS A 258 16.13 22.87 -66.49
CA LYS A 258 17.35 22.05 -66.60
C LYS A 258 18.65 22.71 -66.13
N ASP A 259 18.66 24.00 -65.79
CA ASP A 259 19.90 24.75 -65.54
C ASP A 259 20.29 24.99 -64.07
N ASN A 260 19.70 24.31 -63.09
CA ASN A 260 20.19 24.38 -61.70
C ASN A 260 20.18 23.01 -61.00
N GLN A 261 21.16 22.16 -61.34
CA GLN A 261 21.70 21.12 -60.47
C GLN A 261 23.22 21.06 -60.62
#